data_AF-A0A8S2R0E8-F1
#
_entry.id   AF-A0A8S2R0E8-F1
#
_cell.length_a   1.000
_cell.length_b   1.000
_cell.length_c   1.000
_cell.angle_alpha   90.00
_cell.angle_beta   90.00
_cell.angle_gamma   90.00
#
_symmetry.space_group_name_H-M   'P 1'
#
loop_
_entity.id
_entity.type
_entity.pdbx_description
1 polymer ?
#
loop_
_entity_poly.entity_id
_entity_poly.type
_entity_poly.pdbx_seq_one_letter_code
_entity_poly.pdbx_strand_id
1 'polypeptide(L)'
;MGRLVREILRVTDPRATFYAEQRNTWYDIRTKQPVVDILLFKKLRRAVGSFGLSGLDRLLSFMIVKELQLLTGIIQTIFQNKESSDMLDSFMRQLTPIDSIIAQPNRVYTNSVAKGASAWPTLSTHLMKVGQMQLLRQQIAHELTAAAKYDSKYLFYALKAFNDSFLQDIQQVYTNSSTQPNESADTMNELLYELGPLLESVGMNDVLQRVYISAQNHFLLIPLLVLYTISQVPRMITLKYLKNQMLTSGSSSSSGKRELDCSAFVIAIYTLTKQYHSDLIDDYLTCLCQFIKSHIEQAGSQKLVDFPLEAINMLDFLTMFIHYGDLPIKALEQRLPAYICDEFRTI
;
A
#
# COMPACT_ATOMS: atom_id res chain seq x y z
N MET A 1 7.40 -6.33 25.58
CA MET A 1 7.18 -6.16 24.12
C MET A 1 5.70 -6.19 23.73
N GLY A 2 4.93 -7.26 23.97
CA GLY A 2 3.53 -7.34 23.50
C GLY A 2 2.58 -6.23 23.99
N ARG A 3 2.70 -5.78 25.25
CA ARG A 3 1.91 -4.64 25.77
C ARG A 3 2.23 -3.32 25.06
N LEU A 4 3.51 -3.11 24.75
CA LEU A 4 4.00 -1.91 24.08
C LEU A 4 3.47 -1.81 22.65
N VAL A 5 3.56 -2.90 21.86
CA VAL A 5 2.99 -2.94 20.50
C VAL A 5 1.48 -2.70 20.51
N ARG A 6 0.75 -3.32 21.44
CA ARG A 6 -0.71 -3.10 21.55
C ARG A 6 -1.05 -1.64 21.82
N GLU A 7 -0.27 -0.98 22.67
CA GLU A 7 -0.50 0.44 22.98
C GLU A 7 -0.19 1.34 21.78
N ILE A 8 0.92 1.07 21.06
CA ILE A 8 1.24 1.79 19.82
C ILE A 8 0.12 1.60 18.79
N LEU A 9 -0.36 0.37 18.59
CA LEU A 9 -1.47 0.09 17.68
C LEU A 9 -2.79 0.75 18.12
N ARG A 10 -3.02 0.90 19.43
CA ARG A 10 -4.21 1.56 19.96
C ARG A 10 -4.21 3.06 19.63
N VAL A 11 -3.06 3.73 19.82
CA VAL A 11 -2.96 5.19 19.60
C VAL A 11 -2.84 5.57 18.13
N THR A 12 -2.47 4.64 17.24
CA THR A 12 -2.41 4.84 15.78
C THR A 12 -3.52 4.11 15.04
N ASP A 13 -4.63 3.75 15.70
CA ASP A 13 -5.73 3.01 15.08
C ASP A 13 -6.27 3.78 13.85
N PRO A 14 -6.26 3.20 12.64
CA PRO A 14 -6.69 3.87 11.41
C PRO A 14 -8.20 4.17 11.36
N ARG A 15 -8.96 3.72 12.36
CA ARG A 15 -10.39 4.08 12.54
C ARG A 15 -10.58 5.38 13.30
N ALA A 16 -9.58 5.79 14.08
CA ALA A 16 -9.63 6.98 14.92
C ALA A 16 -8.58 8.02 14.50
N THR A 17 -7.55 7.60 13.76
CA THR A 17 -6.43 8.44 13.34
C THR A 17 -6.16 8.31 11.85
N PHE A 18 -5.50 9.32 11.27
CA PHE A 18 -4.94 9.25 9.93
C PHE A 18 -3.47 9.67 9.95
N TYR A 19 -2.64 9.03 9.12
CA TYR A 19 -1.23 9.32 9.01
C TYR A 19 -0.94 10.37 7.92
N ALA A 20 -0.26 11.46 8.31
CA ALA A 20 0.22 12.49 7.40
C ALA A 20 1.73 12.34 7.16
N GLU A 21 2.09 11.75 6.01
CA GLU A 21 3.48 11.46 5.63
C GLU A 21 4.37 12.71 5.61
N GLN A 22 3.91 13.81 5.03
CA GLN A 22 4.65 15.09 4.96
C GLN A 22 5.10 15.62 6.33
N ARG A 23 4.41 15.22 7.40
CA ARG A 23 4.69 15.65 8.78
C ARG A 23 5.17 14.50 9.67
N ASN A 24 5.26 13.28 9.14
CA ASN A 24 5.52 12.05 9.89
C ASN A 24 4.74 11.97 11.22
N THR A 25 3.43 12.27 11.15
CA THR A 25 2.57 12.43 12.33
C THR A 25 1.18 11.84 12.08
N TRP A 26 0.67 11.11 13.08
CA TRP A 26 -0.73 10.69 13.16
C TRP A 26 -1.58 11.78 13.79
N TYR A 27 -2.74 12.02 13.20
CA TYR A 27 -3.72 12.98 13.67
C TYR A 27 -5.03 12.29 13.99
N ASP A 28 -5.72 12.74 15.02
CA ASP A 28 -7.06 12.26 15.35
C ASP A 28 -8.06 12.73 14.29
N ILE A 29 -8.86 11.81 13.75
CA ILE A 29 -9.79 12.07 12.65
C ILE A 29 -10.84 13.13 13.04
N ARG A 30 -11.28 13.16 14.30
CA ARG A 30 -12.35 14.05 14.75
C ARG A 30 -11.84 15.44 15.14
N THR A 31 -10.80 15.48 15.95
CA THR A 31 -10.26 16.72 16.52
C THR A 31 -9.19 17.37 15.65
N LYS A 32 -8.66 16.62 14.67
CA LYS A 32 -7.54 17.00 13.80
C LYS A 32 -6.26 17.41 14.57
N GLN A 33 -6.16 16.98 15.83
CA GLN A 33 -4.99 17.23 16.69
C GLN A 33 -3.94 16.13 16.50
N PRO A 34 -2.63 16.46 16.62
CA PRO A 34 -1.57 15.46 16.54
C PRO A 34 -1.66 14.51 17.75
N VAL A 35 -1.56 13.21 17.48
CA VAL A 35 -1.64 12.13 18.48
C VAL A 35 -0.27 11.50 18.70
N VAL A 36 0.40 11.14 17.61
CA VAL A 36 1.72 10.50 17.61
C VAL A 36 2.59 11.14 16.54
N ASP A 37 3.79 11.57 16.89
CA ASP A 37 4.79 12.07 15.95
C ASP A 37 6.00 11.11 15.86
N ILE A 38 6.93 11.44 14.97
CA ILE A 38 8.18 10.70 14.80
C ILE A 38 9.04 10.63 16.09
N LEU A 39 8.85 11.57 17.03
CA LEU A 39 9.58 11.55 18.30
C LEU A 39 9.19 10.36 19.18
N LEU A 40 8.02 9.75 18.95
CA LEU A 40 7.66 8.50 19.61
C LEU A 40 8.72 7.42 19.37
N PHE A 41 9.14 7.20 18.12
CA PHE A 41 10.10 6.15 17.78
C PHE A 41 11.48 6.41 18.37
N LYS A 42 11.90 7.69 18.41
CA LYS A 42 13.11 8.10 19.13
C LYS A 42 13.03 7.84 20.63
N LYS A 43 11.89 8.09 21.27
CA LYS A 43 11.66 7.78 22.69
C LYS A 43 11.64 6.26 22.93
N LEU A 44 10.99 5.50 22.04
CA LEU A 44 10.98 4.03 22.09
C LEU A 44 12.40 3.48 22.00
N ARG A 45 13.19 3.93 21.01
CA ARG A 45 14.59 3.52 20.87
C ARG A 45 15.41 3.81 22.13
N ARG A 46 15.25 4.99 22.74
CA ARG A 46 15.92 5.33 24.01
C ARG A 46 15.52 4.43 25.17
N ALA A 47 14.27 3.95 25.19
CA ALA A 47 13.75 3.12 26.26
C ALA A 47 14.12 1.63 26.13
N VAL A 48 14.11 1.07 24.91
CA VAL A 48 14.33 -0.37 24.68
C VAL A 48 15.60 -0.71 23.88
N GLY A 49 16.37 0.31 23.46
CA GLY A 49 17.54 0.15 22.59
C GLY A 49 17.19 -0.21 21.15
N SER A 50 18.20 -0.21 20.27
CA SER A 50 18.05 -0.61 18.85
C SER A 50 17.60 -2.07 18.73
N PHE A 51 18.12 -2.97 19.57
CA PHE A 51 17.69 -4.37 19.62
C PHE A 51 16.22 -4.52 20.01
N GLY A 52 15.75 -3.76 21.02
CA GLY A 52 14.34 -3.78 21.40
C GLY A 52 13.45 -3.24 20.28
N LEU A 53 13.87 -2.16 19.61
CA LEU A 53 13.11 -1.57 18.51
C LEU A 53 13.05 -2.52 17.29
N SER A 54 14.14 -3.20 16.95
CA SER A 54 14.17 -4.29 15.96
C SER A 54 13.26 -5.47 16.37
N GLY A 55 13.21 -5.81 17.66
CA GLY A 55 12.28 -6.79 18.18
C GLY A 55 10.80 -6.39 18.04
N LEU A 56 10.47 -5.08 18.11
CA LEU A 56 9.13 -4.57 17.81
C LEU A 56 8.81 -4.72 16.31
N ASP A 57 9.76 -4.39 15.43
CA ASP A 57 9.61 -4.57 13.98
C ASP A 57 9.30 -6.03 13.62
N ARG A 58 10.07 -6.97 14.20
CA ARG A 58 9.86 -8.40 13.99
C ARG A 58 8.53 -8.90 14.56
N LEU A 59 8.07 -8.34 15.68
CA LEU A 59 6.74 -8.69 16.21
C LEU A 59 5.63 -8.19 15.26
N LEU A 60 5.75 -6.97 14.73
CA LEU A 60 4.82 -6.44 13.73
C LEU A 60 4.83 -7.28 12.45
N SER A 61 5.99 -7.75 12.00
CA SER A 61 6.09 -8.62 10.81
C SER A 61 5.33 -9.93 10.99
N PHE A 62 5.41 -10.59 12.15
CA PHE A 62 4.61 -11.77 12.46
C PHE A 62 3.12 -11.48 12.57
N MET A 63 2.75 -10.30 13.10
CA MET A 63 1.34 -9.89 13.14
C MET A 63 0.79 -9.63 11.73
N ILE A 64 1.59 -9.06 10.82
CA ILE A 64 1.24 -8.91 9.40
C ILE A 64 1.02 -10.27 8.75
N VAL A 65 1.92 -11.24 8.94
CA VAL A 65 1.75 -12.63 8.43
C VAL A 65 0.40 -13.20 8.85
N LYS A 66 0.05 -13.07 10.14
CA LYS A 66 -1.23 -13.56 10.66
C LYS A 66 -2.43 -12.88 10.00
N GLU A 67 -2.43 -11.55 9.88
CA GLU A 67 -3.55 -10.82 9.26
C GLU A 67 -3.65 -11.11 7.75
N LEU A 68 -2.52 -11.31 7.05
CA LEU A 68 -2.50 -11.73 5.65
C LEU A 68 -3.07 -13.14 5.46
N GLN A 69 -2.73 -14.10 6.33
CA GLN A 69 -3.32 -15.45 6.29
C GLN A 69 -4.84 -15.44 6.53
N LEU A 70 -5.32 -14.58 7.44
CA LEU A 70 -6.75 -14.38 7.65
C LEU A 70 -7.41 -13.77 6.40
N LEU A 71 -6.77 -12.77 5.79
CA LEU A 71 -7.23 -12.17 4.53
C LEU A 71 -7.32 -13.20 3.40
N THR A 72 -6.31 -14.05 3.22
CA THR A 72 -6.36 -15.10 2.20
C THR A 72 -7.52 -16.06 2.43
N GLY A 73 -7.79 -16.45 3.68
CA GLY A 73 -8.95 -17.29 4.02
C GLY A 73 -10.30 -16.61 3.76
N ILE A 74 -10.42 -15.32 4.06
CA ILE A 74 -11.61 -14.51 3.74
C ILE A 74 -11.81 -14.43 2.22
N ILE A 75 -10.75 -14.13 1.47
CA ILE A 75 -10.79 -14.03 0.00
C ILE A 75 -11.19 -15.37 -0.62
N GLN A 76 -10.65 -16.49 -0.14
CA GLN A 76 -11.04 -17.83 -0.58
C GLN A 76 -12.53 -18.11 -0.31
N THR A 77 -13.04 -17.69 0.86
CA THR A 77 -14.46 -17.84 1.21
C THR A 77 -15.35 -17.03 0.27
N ILE A 78 -14.92 -15.82 -0.12
CA ILE A 78 -15.62 -14.99 -1.11
C ILE A 78 -15.64 -15.70 -2.48
N PHE A 79 -14.54 -16.31 -2.90
CA PHE A 79 -14.46 -17.03 -4.18
C PHE A 79 -15.28 -18.32 -4.19
N GLN A 80 -15.43 -19.00 -3.05
CA GLN A 80 -16.27 -20.20 -2.93
C GLN A 80 -17.76 -19.88 -2.93
N ASN A 81 -18.15 -18.65 -2.55
CA ASN A 81 -19.53 -18.22 -2.65
C ASN A 81 -19.90 -17.98 -4.12
N LYS A 82 -20.80 -18.82 -4.65
CA LYS A 82 -21.25 -18.76 -6.05
C LYS A 82 -21.78 -17.39 -6.47
N GLU A 83 -22.60 -16.74 -5.64
CA GLU A 83 -23.15 -15.41 -5.97
C GLU A 83 -22.06 -14.35 -6.11
N SER A 84 -21.04 -14.42 -5.24
CA SER A 84 -19.89 -13.50 -5.28
C SER A 84 -18.98 -13.80 -6.46
N SER A 85 -18.69 -15.07 -6.73
CA SER A 85 -17.90 -15.50 -7.88
C SER A 85 -18.54 -15.09 -9.20
N ASP A 86 -19.84 -15.36 -9.37
CA ASP A 86 -20.59 -15.00 -10.59
C ASP A 86 -20.63 -13.47 -10.78
N MET A 87 -20.75 -12.72 -9.69
CA MET A 87 -20.70 -11.25 -9.72
C MET A 87 -19.31 -10.73 -10.15
N LEU A 88 -18.23 -11.28 -9.61
CA LEU A 88 -16.86 -10.88 -9.95
C LEU A 88 -16.50 -11.26 -11.39
N ASP A 89 -16.90 -12.45 -11.86
CA ASP A 89 -16.71 -12.87 -13.25
C ASP A 89 -17.51 -12.00 -14.21
N SER A 90 -18.78 -11.73 -13.89
CA SER A 90 -19.62 -10.81 -14.68
C SER A 90 -19.03 -9.40 -14.77
N PHE A 91 -18.45 -8.91 -13.68
CA PHE A 91 -17.76 -7.62 -13.66
C PHE A 91 -16.52 -7.64 -14.56
N MET A 92 -15.65 -8.66 -14.46
CA MET A 92 -14.47 -8.75 -15.34
C MET A 92 -14.85 -8.80 -16.81
N ARG A 93 -15.89 -9.55 -17.18
CA ARG A 93 -16.36 -9.62 -18.56
C ARG A 93 -16.82 -8.26 -19.10
N GLN A 94 -17.34 -7.38 -18.25
CA GLN A 94 -17.71 -6.01 -18.63
C GLN A 94 -16.50 -5.10 -18.80
N LEU A 95 -15.38 -5.40 -18.13
CA LEU A 95 -14.12 -4.67 -18.30
C LEU A 95 -13.34 -5.13 -19.53
N THR A 96 -13.58 -6.34 -20.04
CA THR A 96 -12.85 -6.89 -21.18
C THR A 96 -13.35 -6.30 -22.51
N PRO A 97 -12.45 -5.77 -23.37
CA PRO A 97 -11.00 -5.69 -23.21
C PRO A 97 -10.57 -4.58 -22.24
N ILE A 98 -9.61 -4.87 -21.36
CA ILE A 98 -9.24 -4.04 -20.18
C ILE A 98 -8.73 -2.64 -20.59
N ASP A 99 -8.27 -2.48 -21.84
CA ASP A 99 -7.83 -1.19 -22.38
C ASP A 99 -8.94 -0.32 -22.98
N SER A 100 -10.17 -0.83 -23.09
CA SER A 100 -11.29 -0.12 -23.72
C SER A 100 -12.01 0.84 -22.79
N ILE A 101 -12.73 1.80 -23.37
CA ILE A 101 -13.56 2.75 -22.62
C ILE A 101 -14.94 2.15 -22.35
N ILE A 102 -15.41 2.28 -21.11
CA ILE A 102 -16.76 1.86 -20.70
C ILE A 102 -17.72 3.03 -20.89
N ALA A 103 -18.79 2.82 -21.65
CA ALA A 103 -19.74 3.88 -22.00
C ALA A 103 -20.61 4.37 -20.81
N GLN A 104 -20.92 3.52 -19.84
CA GLN A 104 -21.73 3.87 -18.66
C GLN A 104 -21.00 3.51 -17.36
N PRO A 105 -19.84 4.13 -17.06
CA PRO A 105 -18.97 3.71 -15.96
C PRO A 105 -19.68 3.85 -14.61
N ASN A 106 -20.42 4.95 -14.39
CA ASN A 106 -21.23 5.14 -13.19
C ASN A 106 -22.18 3.97 -12.92
N ARG A 107 -22.85 3.43 -13.96
CA ARG A 107 -23.78 2.31 -13.81
C ARG A 107 -23.03 1.00 -13.57
N VAL A 108 -21.97 0.74 -14.33
CA VAL A 108 -21.21 -0.51 -14.27
C VAL A 108 -20.51 -0.66 -12.92
N TYR A 109 -19.70 0.34 -12.54
CA TYR A 109 -18.91 0.28 -11.31
C TYR A 109 -19.77 0.39 -10.06
N THR A 110 -20.69 1.36 -9.97
CA THR A 110 -21.51 1.55 -8.76
C THR A 110 -22.41 0.36 -8.47
N ASN A 111 -23.02 -0.24 -9.50
CA ASN A 111 -23.85 -1.43 -9.31
C ASN A 111 -23.03 -2.64 -8.84
N SER A 112 -21.81 -2.80 -9.37
CA SER A 112 -20.93 -3.91 -8.99
C SER A 112 -20.39 -3.74 -7.57
N VAL A 113 -20.03 -2.51 -7.19
CA VAL A 113 -19.64 -2.14 -5.81
C VAL A 113 -20.78 -2.42 -4.82
N ALA A 114 -22.02 -2.09 -5.18
CA ALA A 114 -23.18 -2.33 -4.32
C ALA A 114 -23.43 -3.82 -4.08
N LYS A 115 -23.25 -4.67 -5.12
CA LYS A 115 -23.38 -6.13 -4.98
C LYS A 115 -22.33 -6.74 -4.03
N GLY A 116 -21.14 -6.15 -3.94
CA GLY A 116 -20.08 -6.61 -3.03
C GLY A 116 -20.15 -6.03 -1.61
N ALA A 117 -21.17 -5.24 -1.28
CA ALA A 117 -21.21 -4.43 -0.04
C ALA A 117 -21.02 -5.23 1.26
N SER A 118 -21.42 -6.50 1.29
CA SER A 118 -21.29 -7.37 2.47
C SER A 118 -19.83 -7.78 2.76
N ALA A 119 -18.96 -7.83 1.75
CA ALA A 119 -17.56 -8.23 1.90
C ALA A 119 -16.65 -7.10 2.40
N TRP A 120 -16.97 -5.84 2.05
CA TRP A 120 -16.11 -4.68 2.30
C TRP A 120 -15.76 -4.45 3.77
N PRO A 121 -16.68 -4.56 4.76
CA PRO A 121 -16.35 -4.31 6.16
C PRO A 121 -15.33 -5.30 6.74
N THR A 122 -15.43 -6.57 6.36
CA THR A 122 -14.53 -7.64 6.82
C THR A 122 -13.13 -7.46 6.24
N LEU A 123 -13.05 -7.20 4.92
CA LEU A 123 -11.81 -6.88 4.22
C LEU A 123 -11.15 -5.63 4.82
N SER A 124 -11.91 -4.55 5.01
CA SER A 124 -11.43 -3.30 5.60
C SER A 124 -10.83 -3.51 6.99
N THR A 125 -11.44 -4.36 7.81
CA THR A 125 -10.97 -4.59 9.18
C THR A 125 -9.57 -5.19 9.23
N HIS A 126 -9.22 -6.06 8.28
CA HIS A 126 -7.93 -6.76 8.29
C HIS A 126 -6.90 -6.00 7.45
N LEU A 127 -7.28 -5.48 6.28
CA LEU A 127 -6.41 -4.66 5.45
C LEU A 127 -5.91 -3.42 6.19
N MET A 128 -6.79 -2.68 6.88
CA MET A 128 -6.35 -1.48 7.59
C MET A 128 -5.35 -1.77 8.71
N LYS A 129 -5.43 -2.94 9.37
CA LYS A 129 -4.40 -3.38 10.33
C LYS A 129 -3.07 -3.67 9.64
N VAL A 130 -3.09 -4.34 8.49
CA VAL A 130 -1.88 -4.57 7.69
C VAL A 130 -1.22 -3.25 7.33
N GLY A 131 -2.00 -2.31 6.80
CA GLY A 131 -1.53 -0.96 6.47
C GLY A 131 -0.93 -0.20 7.65
N GLN A 132 -1.64 -0.20 8.79
CA GLN A 132 -1.16 0.41 10.03
C GLN A 132 0.17 -0.21 10.49
N MET A 133 0.27 -1.54 10.53
CA MET A 133 1.49 -2.22 10.95
C MET A 133 2.65 -1.93 10.00
N GLN A 134 2.40 -1.89 8.69
CA GLN A 134 3.43 -1.55 7.70
C GLN A 134 3.95 -0.12 7.87
N LEU A 135 3.06 0.86 8.08
CA LEU A 135 3.46 2.24 8.39
C LEU A 135 4.34 2.31 9.64
N LEU A 136 3.95 1.62 10.71
CA LEU A 136 4.74 1.58 11.94
C LEU A 136 6.12 0.97 11.71
N ARG A 137 6.22 -0.09 10.91
CA ARG A 137 7.49 -0.73 10.56
C ARG A 137 8.39 0.20 9.74
N GLN A 138 7.84 0.96 8.80
CA GLN A 138 8.62 1.99 8.08
C GLN A 138 9.19 3.04 9.04
N GLN A 139 8.38 3.55 9.97
CA GLN A 139 8.88 4.52 10.97
C GLN A 139 9.95 3.93 11.89
N ILE A 140 9.82 2.65 12.26
CA ILE A 140 10.86 1.93 13.00
C ILE A 140 12.16 1.85 12.18
N ALA A 141 12.07 1.42 10.91
CA ALA A 141 13.23 1.32 10.02
C ALA A 141 13.92 2.69 9.82
N HIS A 142 13.15 3.77 9.70
CA HIS A 142 13.68 5.13 9.63
C HIS A 142 14.44 5.53 10.90
N GLU A 143 13.89 5.27 12.10
CA GLU A 143 14.59 5.59 13.35
C GLU A 143 15.83 4.70 13.56
N LEU A 144 15.78 3.42 13.21
CA LEU A 144 16.95 2.53 13.25
C LEU A 144 18.06 3.02 12.30
N THR A 145 17.69 3.40 11.08
CA THR A 145 18.61 3.97 10.08
C THR A 145 19.22 5.26 10.57
N ALA A 146 18.41 6.17 11.11
CA ALA A 146 18.90 7.43 11.67
C ALA A 146 19.88 7.16 12.82
N ALA A 147 19.49 6.32 13.78
CA ALA A 147 20.34 5.93 14.90
C ALA A 147 21.67 5.34 14.46
N ALA A 148 21.68 4.38 13.52
CA ALA A 148 22.89 3.74 13.05
C ALA A 148 23.85 4.72 12.35
N LYS A 149 23.32 5.68 11.58
CA LYS A 149 24.13 6.74 10.95
C LYS A 149 24.79 7.67 11.96
N TYR A 150 24.15 7.93 13.11
CA TYR A 150 24.69 8.79 14.16
C TYR A 150 25.63 8.03 15.11
N ASP A 151 25.20 6.86 15.59
CA ASP A 151 25.90 6.12 16.64
C ASP A 151 27.11 5.35 16.07
N SER A 152 27.02 4.83 14.83
CA SER A 152 28.05 3.97 14.20
C SER A 152 28.22 4.25 12.71
N LYS A 153 28.52 5.50 12.35
CA LYS A 153 28.60 6.00 10.96
C LYS A 153 29.41 5.11 10.02
N TYR A 154 30.66 4.77 10.39
CA TYR A 154 31.55 4.01 9.52
C TYR A 154 31.04 2.59 9.26
N LEU A 155 30.53 1.91 10.28
CA LEU A 155 29.96 0.57 10.15
C LEU A 155 28.70 0.58 9.29
N PHE A 156 27.84 1.60 9.45
CA PHE A 156 26.65 1.79 8.61
C PHE A 156 27.04 1.90 7.13
N TYR A 157 28.01 2.75 6.78
CA TYR A 157 28.41 2.90 5.37
C TYR A 157 29.19 1.71 4.83
N ALA A 158 29.98 1.01 5.65
CA ALA A 158 30.64 -0.22 5.26
C ALA A 158 29.62 -1.32 4.93
N LEU A 159 28.62 -1.51 5.80
CA LEU A 159 27.53 -2.46 5.58
C LEU A 159 26.70 -2.10 4.34
N LYS A 160 26.42 -0.80 4.14
CA LYS A 160 25.73 -0.33 2.93
C LYS A 160 26.54 -0.64 1.67
N ALA A 161 27.83 -0.30 1.66
CA ALA A 161 28.70 -0.54 0.51
C ALA A 161 28.80 -2.04 0.18
N PHE A 162 28.88 -2.89 1.21
CA PHE A 162 28.87 -4.34 1.05
C PHE A 162 27.54 -4.85 0.46
N ASN A 163 26.40 -4.36 0.95
CA ASN A 163 25.09 -4.71 0.38
C ASN A 163 24.97 -4.28 -1.08
N ASP A 164 25.40 -3.05 -1.41
CA ASP A 164 25.32 -2.51 -2.76
C ASP A 164 26.22 -3.31 -3.73
N SER A 165 27.43 -3.70 -3.33
CA SER A 165 28.31 -4.55 -4.14
C SER A 165 27.76 -5.96 -4.29
N PHE A 166 27.25 -6.54 -3.19
CA PHE A 166 26.71 -7.89 -3.19
C PHE A 166 25.46 -8.03 -4.08
N LEU A 167 24.58 -7.03 -4.09
CA LEU A 167 23.45 -6.99 -5.01
C LEU A 167 23.88 -6.89 -6.48
N GLN A 168 24.97 -6.19 -6.79
CA GLN A 168 25.54 -6.13 -8.14
C GLN A 168 26.10 -7.49 -8.56
N ASP A 169 26.78 -8.19 -7.66
CA ASP A 169 27.31 -9.53 -7.93
C ASP A 169 26.17 -10.51 -8.23
N ILE A 170 25.09 -10.47 -7.44
CA ILE A 170 23.86 -11.25 -7.69
C ILE A 170 23.31 -10.97 -9.09
N GLN A 171 23.16 -9.69 -9.47
CA GLN A 171 22.66 -9.31 -10.78
C GLN A 171 23.54 -9.81 -11.93
N GLN A 172 24.86 -9.76 -11.76
CA GLN A 172 25.80 -10.28 -12.76
C GLN A 172 25.66 -11.79 -12.93
N VAL A 173 25.50 -12.54 -11.84
CA VAL A 173 25.29 -13.99 -11.91
C VAL A 173 23.99 -14.32 -12.66
N TYR A 174 22.88 -13.65 -12.37
CA TYR A 174 21.61 -13.86 -13.08
C TYR A 174 21.63 -13.39 -14.54
N THR A 175 22.47 -12.41 -14.90
CA THR A 175 22.62 -11.96 -16.29
C THR A 175 23.50 -12.93 -17.10
N ASN A 176 24.46 -13.59 -16.45
CA ASN A 176 25.42 -14.50 -17.07
C ASN A 176 25.05 -15.99 -16.92
N SER A 177 23.93 -16.31 -16.26
CA SER A 177 23.52 -17.67 -15.86
C SER A 177 23.10 -18.62 -16.99
N SER A 178 23.33 -18.26 -18.26
CA SER A 178 23.27 -19.24 -19.35
C SER A 178 24.47 -20.19 -19.39
N THR A 179 25.52 -20.00 -18.54
CA THR A 179 26.77 -20.81 -18.65
C THR A 179 27.52 -21.19 -17.35
N GLN A 180 27.08 -20.89 -16.12
CA GLN A 180 27.86 -21.24 -14.90
C GLN A 180 27.14 -22.11 -13.86
N PRO A 181 27.90 -22.92 -13.05
CA PRO A 181 27.37 -24.00 -12.22
C PRO A 181 26.79 -23.52 -10.89
N ASN A 182 25.86 -24.31 -10.34
CA ASN A 182 25.05 -24.05 -9.13
C ASN A 182 25.82 -23.75 -7.82
N GLU A 183 27.13 -23.97 -7.72
CA GLU A 183 27.90 -23.82 -6.46
C GLU A 183 28.04 -22.36 -6.00
N SER A 184 28.07 -21.40 -6.93
CA SER A 184 28.10 -19.96 -6.59
C SER A 184 26.76 -19.46 -6.04
N ALA A 185 25.65 -20.11 -6.38
CA ALA A 185 24.33 -19.75 -5.88
C ALA A 185 24.15 -20.12 -4.40
N ASP A 186 24.64 -21.29 -3.98
CA ASP A 186 24.50 -21.77 -2.59
C ASP A 186 25.29 -20.92 -1.60
N THR A 187 26.51 -20.52 -1.96
CA THR A 187 27.35 -19.61 -1.14
C THR A 187 26.76 -18.21 -1.04
N MET A 188 26.16 -17.68 -2.11
CA MET A 188 25.43 -16.42 -2.05
C MET A 188 24.17 -16.51 -1.16
N ASN A 189 23.47 -17.64 -1.19
CA ASN A 189 22.30 -17.85 -0.32
C ASN A 189 22.68 -17.90 1.18
N GLU A 190 23.81 -18.50 1.51
CA GLU A 190 24.33 -18.51 2.89
C GLU A 190 24.68 -17.08 3.36
N LEU A 191 25.37 -16.31 2.51
CA LEU A 191 25.68 -14.90 2.81
C LEU A 191 24.42 -14.03 2.95
N LEU A 192 23.38 -14.26 2.14
CA LEU A 192 22.09 -13.59 2.27
C LEU A 192 21.46 -13.85 3.65
N TYR A 193 21.57 -15.08 4.15
CA TYR A 193 21.04 -15.46 5.46
C TYR A 193 21.73 -14.73 6.61
N GLU A 194 23.04 -14.52 6.53
CA GLU A 194 23.80 -13.78 7.55
C GLU A 194 23.63 -12.25 7.44
N LEU A 195 23.63 -11.74 6.21
CA LEU A 195 23.55 -10.31 5.93
C LEU A 195 22.17 -9.73 6.25
N GLY A 196 21.11 -10.47 5.96
CA GLY A 196 19.72 -10.04 6.17
C GLY A 196 19.44 -9.49 7.59
N PRO A 197 19.71 -10.27 8.66
CA PRO A 197 19.55 -9.80 10.03
C PRO A 197 20.37 -8.55 10.37
N LEU A 198 21.57 -8.41 9.81
CA LEU A 198 22.41 -7.23 10.00
C LEU A 198 21.76 -6.00 9.38
N LEU A 199 21.29 -6.10 8.13
CA LEU A 199 20.57 -5.04 7.43
C LEU A 199 19.28 -4.65 8.15
N GLU A 200 18.49 -5.62 8.59
CA GLU A 200 17.28 -5.39 9.39
C GLU A 200 17.59 -4.65 10.71
N SER A 201 18.72 -4.96 11.36
CA SER A 201 19.10 -4.35 12.64
C SER A 201 19.43 -2.84 12.54
N VAL A 202 19.87 -2.39 11.37
CA VAL A 202 20.18 -0.98 11.08
C VAL A 202 19.07 -0.29 10.30
N GLY A 203 17.94 -0.97 10.03
CA GLY A 203 16.82 -0.42 9.25
C GLY A 203 17.10 -0.30 7.75
N MET A 204 18.12 -0.98 7.21
CA MET A 204 18.40 -1.07 5.78
C MET A 204 17.55 -2.17 5.11
N ASN A 205 16.24 -2.14 5.35
CA ASN A 205 15.31 -3.09 4.78
C ASN A 205 14.14 -2.35 4.15
N ASP A 206 13.79 -2.72 2.92
CA ASP A 206 12.56 -2.24 2.31
C ASP A 206 11.38 -3.05 2.86
N VAL A 207 10.71 -2.45 3.83
CA VAL A 207 9.58 -3.03 4.55
C VAL A 207 8.40 -3.32 3.63
N LEU A 208 8.18 -2.48 2.60
CA LEU A 208 7.03 -2.59 1.70
C LEU A 208 7.26 -3.60 0.58
N GLN A 209 8.51 -3.83 0.18
CA GLN A 209 8.86 -4.83 -0.83
C GLN A 209 8.86 -6.27 -0.28
N ARG A 210 8.71 -6.45 1.04
CA ARG A 210 8.76 -7.76 1.68
C ARG A 210 7.56 -8.64 1.32
N VAL A 211 7.85 -9.85 0.82
CA VAL A 211 6.90 -10.95 0.72
C VAL A 211 6.84 -11.68 2.07
N TYR A 212 5.67 -11.70 2.69
CA TYR A 212 5.40 -12.33 3.98
C TYR A 212 4.85 -13.74 3.84
N ILE A 213 4.00 -13.96 2.85
CA ILE A 213 3.36 -15.24 2.57
C ILE A 213 3.41 -15.49 1.06
N SER A 214 3.48 -16.77 0.68
CA SER A 214 3.27 -17.18 -0.71
C SER A 214 1.79 -17.52 -0.87
N ALA A 215 1.04 -16.66 -1.57
CA ALA A 215 -0.38 -16.85 -1.83
C ALA A 215 -0.60 -17.41 -3.24
N GLN A 216 -1.60 -18.28 -3.39
CA GLN A 216 -1.97 -18.81 -4.71
C GLN A 216 -2.79 -17.79 -5.49
N ASN A 217 -2.43 -17.57 -6.75
CA ASN A 217 -3.18 -16.69 -7.65
C ASN A 217 -4.57 -17.23 -7.94
N HIS A 218 -5.53 -16.32 -8.06
CA HIS A 218 -6.88 -16.61 -8.51
C HIS A 218 -7.33 -15.52 -9.48
N PHE A 219 -7.97 -15.89 -10.60
CA PHE A 219 -8.41 -14.95 -11.64
C PHE A 219 -9.42 -13.91 -11.12
N LEU A 220 -10.15 -14.23 -10.05
CA LEU A 220 -11.11 -13.33 -9.37
C LEU A 220 -10.47 -12.32 -8.41
N LEU A 221 -9.14 -12.36 -8.23
CA LEU A 221 -8.47 -11.44 -7.31
C LEU A 221 -8.47 -10.00 -7.83
N ILE A 222 -8.16 -9.80 -9.12
CA ILE A 222 -8.18 -8.49 -9.77
C ILE A 222 -9.54 -7.81 -9.64
N PRO A 223 -10.68 -8.41 -10.05
CA PRO A 223 -11.98 -7.74 -9.91
C PRO A 223 -12.34 -7.44 -8.46
N LEU A 224 -11.99 -8.34 -7.53
CA LEU A 224 -12.24 -8.12 -6.11
C LEU A 224 -11.49 -6.90 -5.59
N LEU A 225 -10.20 -6.80 -5.89
CA LEU A 225 -9.36 -5.67 -5.47
C LEU A 225 -9.81 -4.36 -6.12
N VAL A 226 -10.14 -4.37 -7.42
CA VAL A 226 -10.63 -3.19 -8.14
C VAL A 226 -11.93 -2.68 -7.54
N LEU A 227 -12.94 -3.55 -7.35
CA LEU A 227 -14.21 -3.16 -6.74
C LEU A 227 -14.04 -2.70 -5.30
N TYR A 228 -13.20 -3.39 -4.54
CA TYR A 228 -12.91 -2.99 -3.17
C TYR A 228 -12.27 -1.60 -3.13
N THR A 229 -11.28 -1.31 -3.99
CA THR A 229 -10.65 0.02 -4.06
C THR A 229 -11.65 1.09 -4.45
N ILE A 230 -12.45 0.89 -5.51
CA ILE A 230 -13.49 1.84 -5.91
C ILE A 230 -14.48 2.09 -4.76
N SER A 231 -14.81 1.07 -3.96
CA SER A 231 -15.70 1.21 -2.81
C SER A 231 -15.14 2.07 -1.66
N GLN A 232 -13.80 2.11 -1.51
CA GLN A 232 -13.15 2.81 -0.40
C GLN A 232 -12.62 4.19 -0.78
N VAL A 233 -12.24 4.42 -2.05
CA VAL A 233 -11.67 5.68 -2.53
C VAL A 233 -12.51 6.92 -2.15
N PRO A 234 -13.85 6.93 -2.28
CA PRO A 234 -14.68 8.08 -1.88
C PRO A 234 -14.64 8.41 -0.37
N ARG A 235 -14.09 7.52 0.46
CA ARG A 235 -14.02 7.66 1.92
C ARG A 235 -12.63 8.05 2.41
N MET A 236 -11.64 8.09 1.51
CA MET A 236 -10.26 8.38 1.84
C MET A 236 -10.11 9.84 2.28
N ILE A 237 -9.43 10.06 3.40
CA ILE A 237 -8.98 11.39 3.81
C ILE A 237 -7.65 11.66 3.11
N THR A 238 -7.66 12.44 2.04
CA THR A 238 -6.42 12.92 1.41
C THR A 238 -5.94 14.20 2.10
N LEU A 239 -4.63 14.46 2.13
CA LEU A 239 -4.09 15.72 2.65
C LEU A 239 -4.65 16.95 1.90
N LYS A 240 -5.04 16.80 0.63
CA LYS A 240 -5.76 17.83 -0.14
C LYS A 240 -7.16 18.12 0.40
N TYR A 241 -7.90 17.08 0.74
CA TYR A 241 -9.21 17.19 1.40
C TYR A 241 -9.07 17.94 2.74
N LEU A 242 -8.01 17.65 3.50
CA LEU A 242 -7.71 18.35 4.74
C LEU A 242 -7.25 19.79 4.54
N LYS A 243 -6.47 20.11 3.49
CA LYS A 243 -6.09 21.49 3.16
C LYS A 243 -7.31 22.35 2.87
N ASN A 244 -8.30 21.79 2.15
CA ASN A 244 -9.56 22.46 1.86
C ASN A 244 -10.48 22.57 3.10
N GLN A 245 -10.46 21.57 4.01
CA GLN A 245 -11.21 21.64 5.28
C GLN A 245 -10.56 22.51 6.37
N MET A 246 -9.24 22.62 6.42
CA MET A 246 -8.56 23.52 7.37
C MET A 246 -8.82 24.99 7.04
N LEU A 247 -9.14 25.30 5.78
CA LEU A 247 -9.59 26.64 5.35
C LEU A 247 -11.07 26.91 5.70
N THR A 248 -11.85 25.85 5.95
CA THR A 248 -13.25 25.93 6.40
C THR A 248 -13.38 25.40 7.82
N SER A 249 -12.70 26.06 8.77
CA SER A 249 -12.83 25.81 10.20
C SER A 249 -14.29 26.00 10.65
N GLY A 250 -15.11 24.95 10.59
CA GLY A 250 -16.51 25.01 11.00
C GLY A 250 -17.40 23.85 10.58
N SER A 251 -17.08 23.10 9.52
CA SER A 251 -17.89 21.95 9.11
C SER A 251 -17.30 20.65 9.62
N SER A 252 -17.70 20.24 10.84
CA SER A 252 -17.70 18.83 11.19
C SER A 252 -18.46 18.07 10.10
N SER A 253 -17.83 17.11 9.43
CA SER A 253 -18.48 16.26 8.44
C SER A 253 -19.65 15.51 9.11
N SER A 254 -20.86 16.04 8.95
CA SER A 254 -22.12 15.51 9.50
C SER A 254 -22.66 14.29 8.75
N SER A 255 -21.89 13.72 7.84
CA SER A 255 -22.24 12.48 7.15
C SER A 255 -21.62 11.33 7.93
N GLY A 256 -22.42 10.48 8.57
CA GLY A 256 -21.98 9.29 9.32
C GLY A 256 -21.20 8.22 8.52
N LYS A 257 -20.67 8.56 7.34
CA LYS A 257 -19.70 7.76 6.59
C LYS A 257 -18.33 7.89 7.26
N ARG A 258 -17.83 6.79 7.83
CA ARG A 258 -16.49 6.73 8.45
C ARG A 258 -15.43 7.08 7.41
N GLU A 259 -14.72 8.16 7.69
CA GLU A 259 -13.49 8.57 7.02
C GLU A 259 -12.39 7.49 7.20
N LEU A 260 -11.48 7.37 6.24
CA LEU A 260 -10.48 6.30 6.18
C LEU A 260 -9.07 6.86 5.93
N ASP A 261 -8.08 6.36 6.67
CA ASP A 261 -6.67 6.73 6.51
C ASP A 261 -6.15 6.27 5.13
N CYS A 262 -5.92 7.25 4.25
CA CYS A 262 -5.43 7.06 2.89
C CYS A 262 -4.10 6.31 2.86
N SER A 263 -3.13 6.72 3.68
CA SER A 263 -1.78 6.15 3.68
C SER A 263 -1.81 4.68 4.08
N ALA A 264 -2.49 4.37 5.19
CA ALA A 264 -2.62 3.00 5.66
C ALA A 264 -3.36 2.13 4.64
N PHE A 265 -4.40 2.65 4.00
CA PHE A 265 -5.15 1.91 2.99
C PHE A 265 -4.34 1.57 1.75
N VAL A 266 -3.65 2.56 1.17
CA VAL A 266 -2.82 2.36 -0.03
C VAL A 266 -1.73 1.32 0.23
N ILE A 267 -1.02 1.47 1.35
CA ILE A 267 0.02 0.52 1.77
C ILE A 267 -0.55 -0.88 2.01
N ALA A 268 -1.76 -0.99 2.55
CA ALA A 268 -2.42 -2.27 2.76
C ALA A 268 -2.70 -2.99 1.43
N ILE A 269 -3.26 -2.28 0.43
CA ILE A 269 -3.50 -2.84 -0.90
C ILE A 269 -2.18 -3.25 -1.54
N TYR A 270 -1.17 -2.37 -1.52
CA TYR A 270 0.14 -2.67 -2.09
C TYR A 270 0.77 -3.91 -1.45
N THR A 271 0.78 -3.95 -0.11
CA THR A 271 1.29 -5.09 0.66
C THR A 271 0.54 -6.38 0.29
N LEU A 272 -0.79 -6.34 0.15
CA LEU A 272 -1.56 -7.51 -0.25
C LEU A 272 -1.19 -7.95 -1.67
N THR A 273 -1.11 -7.04 -2.64
CA THR A 273 -0.77 -7.38 -4.04
C THR A 273 0.61 -8.01 -4.16
N LYS A 274 1.58 -7.60 -3.33
CA LYS A 274 2.94 -8.16 -3.30
C LYS A 274 3.01 -9.62 -2.83
N GLN A 275 1.97 -10.15 -2.20
CA GLN A 275 1.95 -11.56 -1.76
C GLN A 275 1.59 -12.53 -2.89
N TYR A 276 1.19 -11.99 -4.04
CA TYR A 276 0.82 -12.71 -5.24
C TYR A 276 1.86 -12.49 -6.33
N HIS A 277 1.63 -13.06 -7.51
CA HIS A 277 2.54 -12.91 -8.65
C HIS A 277 2.69 -11.45 -9.11
N SER A 278 3.85 -11.11 -9.68
CA SER A 278 4.22 -9.76 -10.10
C SER A 278 3.20 -9.10 -11.02
N ASP A 279 2.64 -9.88 -11.94
CA ASP A 279 1.73 -9.39 -12.99
C ASP A 279 0.42 -8.83 -12.41
N LEU A 280 0.05 -9.22 -11.19
CA LEU A 280 -1.17 -8.74 -10.54
C LEU A 280 -1.20 -7.22 -10.42
N ILE A 281 -0.05 -6.59 -10.14
CA ILE A 281 0.06 -5.13 -10.02
C ILE A 281 -0.23 -4.48 -11.37
N ASP A 282 0.31 -5.03 -12.45
CA ASP A 282 0.12 -4.49 -13.79
C ASP A 282 -1.34 -4.59 -14.25
N ASP A 283 -1.99 -5.74 -14.04
CA ASP A 283 -3.40 -5.92 -14.37
C ASP A 283 -4.31 -5.01 -13.51
N TYR A 284 -4.00 -4.89 -12.23
CA TYR A 284 -4.71 -4.04 -11.29
C TYR A 284 -4.61 -2.56 -11.68
N LEU A 285 -3.41 -2.07 -12.00
CA LEU A 285 -3.19 -0.69 -12.47
C LEU A 285 -3.93 -0.44 -13.78
N THR A 286 -3.93 -1.40 -14.71
CA THR A 286 -4.61 -1.28 -16.01
C THR A 286 -6.12 -1.13 -15.81
N CYS A 287 -6.74 -1.94 -14.94
CA CYS A 287 -8.16 -1.82 -14.60
C CYS A 287 -8.52 -0.47 -13.96
N LEU A 288 -7.67 0.06 -13.07
CA LEU A 288 -7.91 1.39 -12.46
C LEU A 288 -7.70 2.53 -13.46
N CYS A 289 -6.76 2.41 -14.40
CA CYS A 289 -6.61 3.36 -15.48
C CYS A 289 -7.84 3.35 -16.41
N GLN A 290 -8.42 2.19 -16.67
CA GLN A 290 -9.68 2.05 -17.42
C GLN A 290 -10.82 2.81 -16.74
N PHE A 291 -10.93 2.71 -15.42
CA PHE A 291 -11.92 3.45 -14.63
C PHE A 291 -11.77 4.96 -14.85
N ILE A 292 -10.55 5.50 -14.71
CA ILE A 292 -10.25 6.92 -14.91
C ILE A 292 -10.63 7.38 -16.32
N LYS A 293 -10.14 6.67 -17.36
CA LYS A 293 -10.45 6.97 -18.76
C LYS A 293 -11.94 7.01 -19.02
N SER A 294 -12.67 6.02 -18.51
CA SER A 294 -14.11 5.89 -18.75
C SER A 294 -14.90 7.05 -18.13
N HIS A 295 -14.53 7.46 -16.92
CA HIS A 295 -15.16 8.62 -16.27
C HIS A 295 -14.84 9.94 -16.99
N ILE A 296 -13.61 10.13 -17.46
CA ILE A 296 -13.22 11.33 -18.21
C ILE A 296 -13.92 11.40 -19.57
N GLU A 297 -14.01 10.29 -20.30
CA GLU A 297 -14.72 10.24 -21.59
C GLU A 297 -16.23 10.55 -21.41
N GLN A 298 -16.85 10.01 -20.35
CA GLN A 298 -18.24 10.32 -20.03
C GLN A 298 -18.43 11.81 -19.73
N ALA A 299 -17.51 12.43 -18.99
CA ALA A 299 -17.54 13.86 -18.68
C ALA A 299 -17.34 14.73 -19.93
N GLY A 300 -16.41 14.36 -20.81
CA GLY A 300 -16.16 15.03 -22.09
C GLY A 300 -17.37 14.96 -23.02
N SER A 301 -18.05 13.81 -23.08
CA SER A 301 -19.32 13.64 -23.81
C SER A 301 -20.43 14.56 -23.28
N GLN A 302 -20.39 14.89 -21.99
CA GLN A 302 -21.30 15.82 -21.32
C GLN A 302 -20.84 17.29 -21.39
N LYS A 303 -19.71 17.58 -22.06
CA LYS A 303 -19.08 18.90 -22.17
C LYS A 303 -18.77 19.54 -20.81
N LEU A 304 -18.44 18.71 -19.81
CA LEU A 304 -17.93 19.21 -18.54
C LEU A 304 -16.52 19.75 -18.72
N VAL A 305 -16.22 20.89 -18.10
CA VAL A 305 -14.93 21.57 -18.21
C VAL A 305 -13.89 20.96 -17.28
N ASP A 306 -14.32 20.45 -16.13
CA ASP A 306 -13.46 19.91 -15.08
C ASP A 306 -13.46 18.38 -15.08
N PHE A 307 -12.37 17.79 -14.58
CA PHE A 307 -12.33 16.34 -14.36
C PHE A 307 -13.35 15.89 -13.31
N PRO A 308 -14.02 14.73 -13.54
CA PRO A 308 -14.97 14.21 -12.58
C PRO A 308 -14.27 13.81 -11.28
N LEU A 309 -14.96 14.02 -10.15
CA LEU A 309 -14.40 13.78 -8.81
C LEU A 309 -13.96 12.32 -8.62
N GLU A 310 -14.66 11.37 -9.25
CA GLU A 310 -14.30 9.95 -9.25
C GLU A 310 -12.92 9.72 -9.87
N ALA A 311 -12.62 10.38 -10.98
CA ALA A 311 -11.32 10.28 -11.66
C ALA A 311 -10.22 10.93 -10.81
N ILE A 312 -10.47 12.11 -10.25
CA ILE A 312 -9.50 12.83 -9.40
C ILE A 312 -9.13 11.99 -8.16
N ASN A 313 -10.13 11.47 -7.44
CA ASN A 313 -9.88 10.67 -6.24
C ASN A 313 -9.12 9.37 -6.55
N MET A 314 -9.41 8.74 -7.70
CA MET A 314 -8.69 7.55 -8.13
C MET A 314 -7.26 7.88 -8.58
N LEU A 315 -7.04 9.02 -9.24
CA LEU A 315 -5.70 9.51 -9.58
C LEU A 315 -4.87 9.73 -8.31
N ASP A 316 -5.42 10.42 -7.30
CA ASP A 316 -4.76 10.61 -6.00
C ASP A 316 -4.38 9.26 -5.34
N PHE A 317 -5.27 8.26 -5.40
CA PHE A 317 -4.97 6.90 -4.92
C PHE A 317 -3.80 6.28 -5.69
N LEU A 318 -3.81 6.35 -7.02
CA LEU A 318 -2.76 5.79 -7.87
C LEU A 318 -1.41 6.50 -7.64
N THR A 319 -1.40 7.82 -7.41
CA THR A 319 -0.18 8.56 -7.06
C THR A 319 0.45 8.00 -5.81
N MET A 320 -0.33 7.85 -4.75
CA MET A 320 0.16 7.29 -3.50
C MET A 320 0.57 5.83 -3.67
N PHE A 321 -0.16 5.04 -4.47
CA PHE A 321 0.14 3.62 -4.69
C PHE A 321 1.49 3.42 -5.38
N ILE A 322 1.82 4.27 -6.35
CA ILE A 322 3.10 4.24 -7.06
C ILE A 322 4.23 4.75 -6.18
N HIS A 323 3.98 5.84 -5.45
CA HIS A 323 4.94 6.42 -4.51
C HIS A 323 5.34 5.41 -3.43
N TYR A 324 4.37 4.80 -2.73
CA TYR A 324 4.67 3.78 -1.73
C TYR A 324 5.19 2.48 -2.34
N GLY A 325 4.82 2.18 -3.57
CA GLY A 325 5.25 0.97 -4.25
C GLY A 325 6.62 1.03 -4.90
N ASP A 326 7.28 2.19 -4.88
CA ASP A 326 8.48 2.52 -5.65
C ASP A 326 8.38 2.05 -7.12
N LEU A 327 7.20 2.26 -7.71
CA LEU A 327 6.93 1.83 -9.08
C LEU A 327 7.36 2.94 -10.06
N PRO A 328 7.88 2.59 -11.25
CA PRO A 328 8.23 3.60 -12.24
C PRO A 328 6.97 4.33 -12.72
N ILE A 329 6.98 5.67 -12.70
CA ILE A 329 5.88 6.51 -13.21
C ILE A 329 5.49 6.15 -14.64
N LYS A 330 6.46 5.69 -15.45
CA LYS A 330 6.25 5.19 -16.81
C LYS A 330 5.16 4.12 -16.90
N ALA A 331 4.94 3.34 -15.84
CA ALA A 331 3.87 2.36 -15.75
C ALA A 331 2.47 3.01 -15.91
N LEU A 332 2.26 4.25 -15.46
CA LEU A 332 1.03 4.99 -15.72
C LEU A 332 1.05 5.71 -17.06
N GLU A 333 2.17 6.32 -17.45
CA GLU A 333 2.26 7.09 -18.69
C GLU A 333 2.00 6.24 -19.93
N GLN A 334 2.31 4.95 -19.88
CA GLN A 334 1.96 3.98 -20.93
C GLN A 334 0.45 3.69 -20.97
N ARG A 335 -0.24 3.84 -19.84
CA ARG A 335 -1.65 3.47 -19.67
C ARG A 335 -2.59 4.66 -19.73
N LEU A 336 -2.16 5.87 -19.44
CA LEU A 336 -2.98 7.09 -19.42
C LEU A 336 -2.48 8.10 -20.47
N PRO A 337 -3.40 8.80 -21.18
CA PRO A 337 -3.03 9.94 -22.02
C PRO A 337 -2.21 11.00 -21.28
N ALA A 338 -1.30 11.66 -22.01
CA ALA A 338 -0.36 12.66 -21.45
C ALA A 338 -1.07 13.80 -20.69
N TYR A 339 -2.22 14.29 -21.19
CA TYR A 339 -2.97 15.37 -20.55
C TYR A 339 -3.52 14.99 -19.16
N ILE A 340 -3.80 13.70 -18.91
CA ILE A 340 -4.20 13.21 -17.58
C ILE A 340 -2.97 13.09 -16.68
N CYS A 341 -1.84 12.69 -17.26
CA CYS A 341 -0.57 12.58 -16.53
C CYS A 341 -0.02 13.95 -16.10
N ASP A 342 -0.28 15.01 -16.85
CA ASP A 342 0.13 16.37 -16.47
C ASP A 342 -0.66 16.89 -15.26
N GLU A 343 -1.97 16.57 -15.20
CA GLU A 343 -2.78 16.81 -14.00
C GLU A 343 -2.31 15.96 -12.80
N PHE A 344 -1.90 14.71 -13.03
CA PHE A 344 -1.26 13.88 -12.01
C PHE A 344 0.05 14.47 -11.45
N ARG A 345 0.80 15.27 -12.24
CA ARG A 345 2.06 15.91 -11.83
C ARG A 345 1.88 17.25 -11.12
N THR A 346 0.74 17.91 -11.31
CA THR A 346 0.38 19.16 -10.62
C THR A 346 -0.34 18.91 -9.29
N ILE A 347 -0.86 17.69 -9.15
CA ILE A 347 -1.42 17.04 -7.94
C ILE A 347 -0.34 16.73 -6.91
#